data_AF-A0A1E4FKW9-F1
#
_entry.id   AF-A0A1E4FKW9-F1
#
_cell.length_a   1.000
_cell.length_b   1.000
_cell.length_c   1.000
_cell.angle_alpha   90.00
_cell.angle_beta   90.00
_cell.angle_gamma   90.00
#
_symmetry.space_group_name_H-M   'P 1'
#
loop_
_entity.id
_entity.type
_entity.pdbx_description
1 polymer ?
#
loop_
_entity_poly.entity_id
_entity_poly.type
_entity_poly.pdbx_seq_one_letter_code
_entity_poly.pdbx_strand_id
1 'polypeptide(L)'
;MSDLKKQAEALGIEVNARWTDETLQKKIDEAKADAVSVDLKKQAEEMGINVDGRWGDERIQQEIDAKLNEPAHERAGTAPDAGAAAHEQQGRQPFGGKGDHDGDGKPGGAAPILAQTGAPVADDGTPLATEDTPKATKAKVELDVKTRLTITAEELNIEVDEDWDENRLRAEIQMAREGRADLQVKGAVPPAEYGRVDYDEATRADKDPRVSYELLRDYWNEAGERVPAGTDVSLTDSEARRLGPDVLKVKSVFG
;
A
#
# COMPACT_ATOMS: atom_id res chain seq x y z
N MET A 1 5.12 38.24 6.04
CA MET A 1 4.86 36.85 5.64
C MET A 1 4.93 36.03 6.92
N SER A 2 3.83 35.40 7.35
CA SER A 2 3.81 34.61 8.60
C SER A 2 4.73 33.39 8.49
N ASP A 3 5.30 32.95 9.61
CA ASP A 3 6.25 31.83 9.64
C ASP A 3 5.61 30.53 9.11
N LEU A 4 4.30 30.37 9.28
CA LEU A 4 3.53 29.27 8.72
C LEU A 4 3.56 29.21 7.19
N LYS A 5 3.49 30.36 6.51
CA LYS A 5 3.52 30.39 5.04
C LYS A 5 4.88 29.93 4.49
N LYS A 6 5.96 30.33 5.16
CA LYS A 6 7.31 29.87 4.81
C LYS A 6 7.49 28.38 5.05
N GLN A 7 6.94 27.84 6.14
CA GLN A 7 6.97 26.40 6.41
C GLN A 7 6.20 25.61 5.36
N ALA A 8 5.01 26.07 4.98
CA ALA A 8 4.21 25.45 3.92
C ALA A 8 4.94 25.47 2.57
N GLU A 9 5.53 26.62 2.19
CA GLU A 9 6.31 26.76 0.96
C GLU A 9 7.56 25.86 0.94
N ALA A 10 8.26 25.72 2.08
CA ALA A 10 9.40 24.81 2.21
C ALA A 10 9.02 23.33 2.03
N LEU A 11 7.77 22.97 2.33
CA LEU A 11 7.19 21.65 2.10
C LEU A 11 6.55 21.51 0.71
N GLY A 12 6.66 22.53 -0.15
CA GLY A 12 6.05 22.54 -1.49
C GLY A 12 4.52 22.68 -1.47
N ILE A 13 3.93 23.09 -0.35
CA ILE A 13 2.48 23.30 -0.22
C ILE A 13 2.12 24.67 -0.79
N GLU A 14 1.26 24.69 -1.81
CA GLU A 14 0.75 25.94 -2.37
C GLU A 14 -0.19 26.64 -1.37
N VAL A 15 0.20 27.82 -0.90
CA VAL A 15 -0.55 28.55 0.13
C VAL A 15 -1.71 29.32 -0.49
N ASN A 16 -2.94 28.92 -0.16
CA ASN A 16 -4.13 29.66 -0.55
C ASN A 16 -4.35 30.89 0.37
N ALA A 17 -4.59 32.06 -0.22
CA ALA A 17 -4.84 33.30 0.53
C ALA A 17 -6.10 33.26 1.43
N ARG A 18 -7.03 32.33 1.17
CA ARG A 18 -8.26 32.12 1.95
C ARG A 18 -8.09 31.17 3.15
N TRP A 19 -6.95 30.51 3.30
CA TRP A 19 -6.72 29.61 4.43
C TRP A 19 -6.50 30.39 5.72
N THR A 20 -7.15 29.93 6.78
CA THR A 20 -6.85 30.37 8.14
C THR A 20 -5.51 29.80 8.59
N ASP A 21 -4.85 30.44 9.57
CA ASP A 21 -3.60 29.94 10.14
C ASP A 21 -3.76 28.52 10.70
N GLU A 22 -4.93 28.18 11.25
CA GLU A 22 -5.25 26.82 11.72
C GLU A 22 -5.31 25.79 10.57
N THR A 23 -5.93 26.16 9.44
CA THR A 23 -5.98 25.28 8.25
C THR A 23 -4.59 25.08 7.66
N LEU A 24 -3.81 26.15 7.60
CA LEU A 24 -2.44 26.12 7.10
C LEU A 24 -1.55 25.26 7.99
N GLN A 25 -1.65 25.41 9.31
CA GLN A 25 -0.94 24.57 10.28
C GLN A 25 -1.30 23.09 10.11
N LYS A 26 -2.60 22.78 10.00
CA LYS A 26 -3.06 21.40 9.77
C LYS A 26 -2.45 20.79 8.51
N LYS A 27 -2.36 21.56 7.41
CA LYS A 27 -1.77 21.10 6.16
C LYS A 27 -0.26 20.88 6.26
N ILE A 28 0.43 21.73 7.01
CA ILE A 28 1.86 21.56 7.32
C ILE A 28 2.08 20.28 8.12
N ASP A 29 1.24 20.01 9.13
CA ASP A 29 1.38 18.83 9.98
C ASP A 29 1.07 17.54 9.21
N GLU A 30 0.07 17.55 8.33
CA GLU A 30 -0.25 16.45 7.40
C GLU A 30 0.93 16.15 6.47
N ALA A 31 1.49 17.17 5.81
CA ALA A 31 2.64 16.99 4.93
C ALA A 31 3.92 16.52 5.67
N LYS A 32 4.12 16.97 6.92
CA LYS A 32 5.21 16.47 7.76
C LYS A 32 5.00 15.01 8.15
N ALA A 33 3.77 14.60 8.46
CA ALA A 33 3.45 13.21 8.76
C ALA A 33 3.69 12.31 7.53
N ASP A 34 3.26 12.74 6.35
CA ASP A 34 3.48 12.02 5.10
C ASP A 34 4.98 11.89 4.78
N ALA A 35 5.76 12.95 4.97
CA ALA A 35 7.21 12.92 4.78
C ALA A 35 7.89 11.91 5.73
N VAL A 36 7.47 11.87 7.00
CA VAL A 36 7.98 10.88 7.97
C VAL A 36 7.57 9.46 7.58
N SER A 37 6.34 9.23 7.11
CA SER A 37 5.88 7.90 6.66
C SER A 37 6.70 7.37 5.47
N VAL A 38 7.04 8.25 4.52
CA VAL A 38 7.89 7.89 3.36
C VAL A 38 9.31 7.52 3.83
N ASP A 39 9.89 8.27 4.77
CA ASP A 39 11.21 7.95 5.33
C ASP A 39 11.21 6.61 6.09
N LEU A 40 10.15 6.28 6.83
CA LEU A 40 10.04 4.99 7.53
C LEU A 40 9.98 3.79 6.58
N LYS A 41 9.18 3.89 5.50
CA LYS A 41 9.11 2.81 4.50
C LYS A 41 10.47 2.57 3.84
N LYS A 42 11.15 3.66 3.46
CA LYS A 42 12.48 3.58 2.87
C LYS A 42 13.50 2.98 3.85
N GLN A 43 13.47 3.39 5.12
CA GLN A 43 14.35 2.83 6.15
C GLN A 43 14.10 1.33 6.36
N ALA A 44 12.83 0.90 6.39
CA ALA A 44 12.48 -0.52 6.50
C ALA A 44 13.00 -1.33 5.30
N GLU A 45 12.83 -0.82 4.07
CA GLU A 45 13.34 -1.45 2.85
C GLU A 45 14.88 -1.56 2.85
N GLU A 46 15.59 -0.51 3.29
CA GLU A 46 17.06 -0.53 3.44
C GLU A 46 17.53 -1.58 4.45
N MET A 47 16.71 -1.89 5.47
CA MET A 47 16.96 -2.97 6.43
C MET A 47 16.50 -4.35 5.94
N GLY A 48 15.96 -4.45 4.72
CA GLY A 48 15.45 -5.68 4.13
C GLY A 48 14.12 -6.17 4.73
N ILE A 49 13.36 -5.27 5.36
CA ILE A 49 12.02 -5.53 5.89
C ILE A 49 11.02 -5.35 4.74
N ASN A 50 10.22 -6.36 4.44
CA ASN A 50 9.21 -6.29 3.38
C ASN A 50 7.93 -5.62 3.93
N VAL A 51 7.72 -4.35 3.59
CA VAL A 51 6.59 -3.55 4.09
C VAL A 51 5.34 -3.84 3.26
N ASP A 52 4.30 -4.37 3.90
CA ASP A 52 2.97 -4.51 3.28
C ASP A 52 2.28 -3.13 3.23
N GLY A 53 1.62 -2.80 2.12
CA GLY A 53 0.86 -1.55 1.96
C GLY A 53 -0.29 -1.37 2.96
N ARG A 54 -0.65 -2.42 3.71
CA ARG A 54 -1.63 -2.37 4.82
C ARG A 54 -1.02 -2.02 6.17
N TRP A 55 0.31 -1.94 6.29
CA TRP A 55 0.96 -1.58 7.54
C TRP A 55 0.87 -0.08 7.78
N GLY A 56 0.39 0.29 8.97
CA GLY A 56 0.51 1.67 9.46
C GLY A 56 1.92 1.97 9.95
N ASP A 57 2.24 3.25 10.07
CA ASP A 57 3.57 3.74 10.46
C ASP A 57 4.07 3.15 11.79
N GLU A 58 3.18 2.95 12.76
CA GLU A 58 3.51 2.35 14.06
C GLU A 58 4.03 0.91 13.91
N ARG A 59 3.45 0.12 12.99
CA ARG A 59 3.91 -1.25 12.75
C ARG A 59 5.25 -1.26 12.04
N ILE A 60 5.44 -0.36 11.07
CA ILE A 60 6.72 -0.21 10.36
C ILE A 60 7.83 0.16 11.34
N GLN A 61 7.58 1.13 12.24
CA GLN A 61 8.53 1.53 13.28
C GLN A 61 8.88 0.37 14.21
N GLN A 62 7.90 -0.41 14.67
CA GLN A 62 8.15 -1.57 15.55
C GLN A 62 9.08 -2.59 14.90
N GLU A 63 8.94 -2.86 13.60
CA GLU A 63 9.77 -3.82 12.88
C GLU A 63 11.19 -3.27 12.66
N ILE A 64 11.33 -1.97 12.36
CA ILE A 64 12.62 -1.29 12.31
C ILE A 64 13.33 -1.38 13.66
N ASP A 65 12.63 -1.07 14.76
CA ASP A 65 13.18 -1.11 16.11
C ASP A 65 13.54 -2.55 16.52
N ALA A 66 12.72 -3.53 16.14
CA ALA A 66 13.01 -4.94 16.37
C ALA A 66 14.27 -5.38 15.61
N LYS A 67 14.44 -4.96 14.36
CA LYS A 67 15.65 -5.24 13.56
C LYS A 67 16.89 -4.54 14.08
N LEU A 68 16.76 -3.31 14.56
CA LEU A 68 17.86 -2.55 15.17
C LEU A 68 18.33 -3.17 16.49
N ASN A 69 17.39 -3.71 17.27
CA ASN A 69 17.66 -4.33 18.56
C ASN A 69 17.89 -5.85 18.47
N GLU A 70 17.81 -6.44 17.28
CA GLU A 70 18.13 -7.86 17.07
C GLU A 70 19.63 -8.07 17.37
N PRO A 71 19.98 -8.79 18.46
CA PRO A 71 21.38 -9.02 18.78
C PRO A 71 22.01 -9.79 17.62
N ALA A 72 23.15 -9.32 17.11
CA ALA A 72 23.84 -9.82 15.91
C ALA A 72 24.33 -11.30 15.99
N HIS A 73 23.76 -12.13 16.87
CA HIS A 73 24.28 -13.42 17.29
C HIS A 73 23.79 -14.63 16.50
N GLU A 74 22.87 -14.51 15.53
CA GLU A 74 22.33 -15.69 14.81
C GLU A 74 22.61 -15.73 13.28
N ARG A 75 23.49 -14.87 12.75
CA ARG A 75 23.92 -14.95 11.33
C ARG A 75 25.17 -15.80 11.08
N ALA A 76 25.61 -16.59 12.06
CA ALA A 76 26.71 -17.55 11.89
C ALA A 76 26.17 -18.93 11.49
N GLY A 77 25.99 -19.12 10.18
CA GLY A 77 26.12 -20.38 9.43
C GLY A 77 25.60 -21.68 10.04
N THR A 78 24.38 -22.08 9.69
CA THR A 78 24.11 -23.49 9.40
C THR A 78 24.51 -23.76 7.95
N ALA A 79 25.74 -24.24 7.76
CA ALA A 79 26.18 -24.76 6.47
C ALA A 79 25.32 -25.98 6.08
N PRO A 80 25.04 -26.22 4.79
CA PRO A 80 24.36 -27.42 4.34
C PRO A 80 25.27 -28.63 4.59
N ASP A 81 24.86 -29.48 5.53
CA ASP A 81 25.50 -30.76 5.82
C ASP A 81 25.32 -31.71 4.63
N ALA A 82 26.37 -31.79 3.80
CA ALA A 82 26.49 -32.75 2.74
C ALA A 82 26.94 -34.10 3.32
N GLY A 83 25.97 -34.96 3.60
CA GLY A 83 26.06 -36.42 3.55
C GLY A 83 27.22 -37.10 4.29
N ALA A 84 26.91 -37.70 5.44
CA ALA A 84 27.64 -38.86 5.93
C ALA A 84 26.68 -39.89 6.56
N ALA A 85 27.09 -41.16 6.44
CA ALA A 85 26.29 -42.35 6.56
C ALA A 85 25.81 -42.70 7.99
N ALA A 86 24.79 -43.56 7.98
CA ALA A 86 24.33 -44.43 9.07
C ALA A 86 25.38 -44.73 10.16
N HIS A 87 25.04 -44.42 11.41
CA HIS A 87 25.49 -45.20 12.56
C HIS A 87 24.38 -45.39 13.58
N GLU A 88 24.37 -46.62 14.08
CA GLU A 88 23.44 -47.23 15.01
C GLU A 88 23.37 -46.55 16.39
N GLN A 89 22.23 -46.79 17.02
CA GLN A 89 22.04 -47.00 18.46
C GLN A 89 23.29 -46.90 19.34
N GLN A 90 23.23 -46.06 20.38
CA GLN A 90 23.23 -46.53 21.77
C GLN A 90 23.00 -45.37 22.74
N GLY A 91 22.03 -45.57 23.65
CA GLY A 91 21.69 -44.60 24.67
C GLY A 91 22.79 -44.42 25.71
N ARG A 92 22.80 -43.23 26.33
CA ARG A 92 23.32 -43.00 27.68
C ARG A 92 22.56 -41.86 28.35
N GLN A 93 22.32 -42.09 29.63
CA GLN A 93 21.45 -41.40 30.57
C GLN A 93 21.90 -39.96 30.93
N PRO A 94 21.01 -39.16 31.55
CA PRO A 94 21.34 -37.85 32.07
C PRO A 94 22.07 -37.95 33.43
N PHE A 95 23.29 -37.45 33.49
CA PHE A 95 23.90 -36.96 34.74
C PHE A 95 23.95 -35.44 34.58
N GLY A 96 23.32 -34.61 35.42
CA GLY A 96 23.35 -34.69 36.88
C GLY A 96 24.64 -34.06 37.38
N GLY A 97 24.78 -32.74 37.21
CA GLY A 97 25.95 -31.99 37.68
C GLY A 97 25.56 -30.57 38.06
N LYS A 98 25.18 -30.38 39.33
CA LYS A 98 25.25 -29.08 40.01
C LYS A 98 26.74 -28.76 40.16
N GLY A 99 27.22 -27.76 39.45
CA GLY A 99 28.55 -27.20 39.62
C GLY A 99 28.41 -25.73 39.94
N ASP A 100 28.54 -25.41 41.21
CA ASP A 100 28.71 -24.06 41.72
C ASP A 100 30.06 -23.54 41.18
N HIS A 101 30.01 -22.67 40.18
CA HIS A 101 31.19 -21.97 39.69
C HIS A 101 31.15 -20.52 40.17
N ASP A 102 31.63 -20.34 41.40
CA ASP A 102 32.20 -19.09 41.88
C ASP A 102 33.53 -18.88 41.14
N GLY A 103 33.43 -18.33 39.93
CA GLY A 103 34.55 -18.04 39.06
C GLY A 103 34.54 -16.59 38.66
N ASP A 104 35.19 -15.75 39.46
CA ASP A 104 35.66 -14.41 39.10
C ASP A 104 36.59 -14.50 37.88
N GLY A 105 36.02 -14.57 36.69
CA GLY A 105 36.71 -14.60 35.42
C GLY A 105 36.34 -13.39 34.59
N LYS A 106 37.16 -12.32 34.67
CA LYS A 106 37.12 -11.19 33.74
C LYS A 106 37.04 -11.69 32.29
N PRO A 107 36.07 -11.25 31.47
CA PRO A 107 36.16 -11.44 30.03
C PRO A 107 37.25 -10.53 29.48
N GLY A 108 38.45 -11.07 29.29
CA GLY A 108 39.49 -10.47 28.47
C GLY A 108 39.05 -10.50 27.01
N GLY A 109 38.97 -9.32 26.40
CA GLY A 109 38.56 -9.15 25.01
C GLY A 109 39.41 -9.97 24.04
N ALA A 110 38.75 -10.84 23.30
CA ALA A 110 39.26 -11.35 22.04
C ALA A 110 38.73 -10.44 20.93
N ALA A 111 39.62 -9.64 20.35
CA ALA A 111 39.33 -8.94 19.10
C ALA A 111 39.02 -9.99 18.02
N PRO A 112 37.99 -9.78 17.16
CA PRO A 112 37.76 -10.67 16.04
C PRO A 112 38.95 -10.56 15.08
N ILE A 113 39.63 -11.69 14.89
CA ILE A 113 40.58 -11.89 13.80
C ILE A 113 39.75 -11.79 12.52
N LEU A 114 39.89 -10.68 11.80
CA LEU A 114 39.45 -10.56 10.42
C LEU A 114 40.04 -11.75 9.64
N ALA A 115 39.19 -12.73 9.37
CA ALA A 115 39.50 -13.80 8.44
C ALA A 115 39.72 -13.14 7.07
N GLN A 116 40.98 -12.89 6.76
CA GLN A 116 41.43 -12.48 5.44
C GLN A 116 41.19 -13.70 4.54
N THR A 117 40.02 -13.76 3.92
CA THR A 117 39.71 -14.72 2.85
C THR A 117 40.77 -14.52 1.78
N GLY A 118 41.70 -15.48 1.70
CA GLY A 118 42.74 -15.50 0.68
C GLY A 118 42.11 -15.49 -0.70
N ALA A 119 42.75 -14.77 -1.63
CA ALA A 119 42.34 -14.73 -3.02
C ALA A 119 42.18 -16.16 -3.57
N PRO A 120 41.16 -16.43 -4.40
CA PRO A 120 40.99 -17.75 -4.99
C PRO A 120 42.24 -18.09 -5.83
N VAL A 121 42.80 -19.26 -5.55
CA VAL A 121 43.96 -19.82 -6.25
C VAL A 121 43.45 -20.98 -7.10
N ALA A 122 43.88 -21.07 -8.35
CA ALA A 122 43.57 -22.23 -9.20
C ALA A 122 44.28 -23.49 -8.68
N ASP A 123 43.86 -24.68 -9.14
CA ASP A 123 44.43 -25.98 -8.74
C ASP A 123 45.94 -26.11 -9.01
N ASP A 124 46.51 -25.26 -9.87
CA ASP A 124 47.94 -25.21 -10.19
C ASP A 124 48.76 -24.22 -9.32
N GLY A 125 48.11 -23.58 -8.34
CA GLY A 125 48.76 -22.62 -7.45
C GLY A 125 48.89 -21.20 -8.03
N THR A 126 48.34 -20.92 -9.21
CA THR A 126 48.32 -19.55 -9.74
C THR A 126 47.17 -18.73 -9.16
N PRO A 127 47.42 -17.47 -8.72
CA PRO A 127 46.36 -16.58 -8.26
C PRO A 127 45.45 -16.23 -9.44
N LEU A 128 44.15 -16.49 -9.29
CA LEU A 128 43.16 -16.11 -10.30
C LEU A 128 43.13 -14.58 -10.38
N ALA A 129 43.51 -14.04 -11.52
CA ALA A 129 43.29 -12.63 -11.82
C ALA A 129 41.78 -12.38 -11.81
N THR A 130 41.27 -11.73 -10.77
CA THR A 130 39.93 -11.16 -10.78
C THR A 130 39.95 -10.05 -11.81
N GLU A 131 39.49 -10.35 -13.03
CA GLU A 131 39.30 -9.32 -14.05
C GLU A 131 38.41 -8.22 -13.47
N ASP A 132 38.98 -7.01 -13.46
CA ASP A 132 38.34 -5.79 -13.03
C ASP A 132 36.96 -5.63 -13.69
N THR A 133 35.97 -5.47 -12.82
CA THR A 133 34.63 -4.92 -13.10
C THR A 133 33.79 -5.78 -14.06
N PRO A 134 32.66 -6.37 -13.60
CA PRO A 134 31.70 -6.94 -14.54
C PRO A 134 31.27 -5.85 -15.51
N LYS A 135 31.66 -5.99 -16.79
CA LYS A 135 31.14 -5.16 -17.87
C LYS A 135 29.63 -5.27 -17.80
N ALA A 136 28.97 -4.22 -17.33
CA ALA A 136 27.53 -4.08 -17.34
C ALA A 136 27.06 -4.23 -18.79
N THR A 137 26.70 -5.47 -19.14
CA THR A 137 26.04 -5.79 -20.38
C THR A 137 24.66 -5.16 -20.23
N LYS A 138 24.49 -3.98 -20.84
CA LYS A 138 23.17 -3.36 -20.99
C LYS A 138 22.34 -4.30 -21.86
N ALA A 139 21.69 -5.26 -21.22
CA ALA A 139 20.67 -6.06 -21.85
C ALA A 139 19.59 -5.08 -22.29
N LYS A 140 19.53 -4.85 -23.60
CA LYS A 140 18.50 -4.03 -24.22
C LYS A 140 17.23 -4.87 -24.19
N VAL A 141 16.51 -4.81 -23.06
CA VAL A 141 15.20 -5.46 -22.95
C VAL A 141 14.26 -4.66 -23.85
N GLU A 142 13.93 -5.23 -25.00
CA GLU A 142 12.88 -4.70 -25.86
C GLU A 142 11.54 -4.95 -25.18
N LEU A 143 11.16 -4.02 -24.31
CA LEU A 143 9.81 -3.95 -23.77
C LEU A 143 8.83 -3.71 -24.92
N ASP A 144 7.75 -4.49 -24.90
CA ASP A 144 6.61 -4.35 -25.80
C ASP A 144 6.02 -2.93 -25.73
N VAL A 145 5.45 -2.47 -26.85
CA VAL A 145 4.94 -1.10 -26.98
C VAL A 145 3.82 -0.83 -25.98
N LYS A 146 2.89 -1.79 -25.79
CA LYS A 146 1.83 -1.67 -24.78
C LYS A 146 2.41 -1.52 -23.38
N THR A 147 3.43 -2.30 -23.03
CA THR A 147 4.05 -2.23 -21.69
C THR A 147 4.69 -0.87 -21.43
N ARG A 148 5.37 -0.30 -22.42
CA ARG A 148 5.96 1.06 -22.28
C ARG A 148 4.88 2.13 -22.09
N LEU A 149 3.77 1.99 -22.80
CA LEU A 149 2.63 2.91 -22.67
C LEU A 149 1.97 2.78 -21.30
N THR A 150 1.79 1.56 -20.77
CA THR A 150 1.25 1.34 -19.43
C THR A 150 2.12 2.00 -18.35
N ILE A 151 3.45 1.81 -18.40
CA ILE A 151 4.38 2.48 -17.47
C ILE A 151 4.25 4.00 -17.56
N THR A 152 4.18 4.55 -18.79
CA THR A 152 4.00 6.00 -18.98
C THR A 152 2.63 6.49 -18.47
N ALA A 153 1.57 5.68 -18.57
CA ALA A 153 0.24 6.01 -18.07
C ALA A 153 0.21 6.01 -16.53
N GLU A 154 0.87 5.04 -15.90
CA GLU A 154 1.05 4.98 -14.43
C GLU A 154 1.88 6.17 -13.91
N GLU A 155 2.96 6.55 -14.59
CA GLU A 155 3.75 7.76 -14.28
C GLU A 155 2.91 9.04 -14.33
N LEU A 156 1.85 9.06 -15.15
CA LEU A 156 0.89 10.17 -15.26
C LEU A 156 -0.36 9.98 -14.37
N ASN A 157 -0.37 8.97 -13.51
CA ASN A 157 -1.48 8.62 -12.62
C ASN A 157 -2.81 8.36 -13.37
N ILE A 158 -2.72 7.79 -14.57
CA ILE A 158 -3.87 7.36 -15.39
C ILE A 158 -4.21 5.91 -15.01
N GLU A 159 -5.47 5.68 -14.64
CA GLU A 159 -5.98 4.34 -14.36
C GLU A 159 -6.09 3.55 -15.67
N VAL A 160 -5.24 2.55 -15.86
CA VAL A 160 -5.19 1.73 -17.08
C VAL A 160 -6.09 0.52 -16.94
N ASP A 161 -7.00 0.33 -17.90
CA ASP A 161 -7.80 -0.89 -18.03
C ASP A 161 -7.06 -1.92 -18.89
N GLU A 162 -7.10 -3.20 -18.53
CA GLU A 162 -6.47 -4.30 -19.28
C GLU A 162 -7.00 -4.41 -20.71
N ASP A 163 -8.28 -4.07 -20.90
CA ASP A 163 -8.99 -4.13 -22.18
C ASP A 163 -8.63 -2.97 -23.13
N TRP A 164 -7.83 -1.99 -22.69
CA TRP A 164 -7.40 -0.89 -23.55
C TRP A 164 -6.39 -1.35 -24.60
N ASP A 165 -6.64 -0.92 -25.84
CA ASP A 165 -5.69 -1.05 -26.94
C ASP A 165 -4.60 0.05 -26.89
N GLU A 166 -3.53 -0.15 -27.66
CA GLU A 166 -2.41 0.79 -27.69
C GLU A 166 -2.81 2.20 -28.17
N ASN A 167 -3.80 2.31 -29.05
CA ASN A 167 -4.23 3.58 -29.59
C ASN A 167 -4.99 4.40 -28.54
N ARG A 168 -5.82 3.73 -27.74
CA ARG A 168 -6.53 4.34 -26.61
C ARG A 168 -5.55 4.83 -25.55
N LEU A 169 -4.59 3.99 -25.17
CA LEU A 169 -3.51 4.34 -24.23
C LEU A 169 -2.73 5.58 -24.70
N ARG A 170 -2.33 5.62 -25.98
CA ARG A 170 -1.64 6.79 -26.56
C ARG A 170 -2.50 8.05 -26.50
N ALA A 171 -3.79 7.95 -26.81
CA ALA A 171 -4.70 9.09 -26.78
C ALA A 171 -4.87 9.65 -25.36
N GLU A 172 -5.03 8.79 -24.35
CA GLU A 172 -5.15 9.21 -22.95
C GLU A 172 -3.86 9.85 -22.43
N ILE A 173 -2.70 9.23 -22.71
CA ILE A 173 -1.38 9.79 -22.37
C ILE A 173 -1.17 11.16 -23.04
N GLN A 174 -1.57 11.29 -24.31
CA GLN A 174 -1.46 12.55 -25.05
C GLN A 174 -2.39 13.61 -24.44
N MET A 175 -3.64 13.27 -24.10
CA MET A 175 -4.57 14.20 -23.43
C MET A 175 -4.08 14.62 -22.04
N ALA A 176 -3.47 13.72 -21.28
CA ALA A 176 -2.85 14.04 -19.99
C ALA A 176 -1.64 14.98 -20.14
N ARG A 177 -0.79 14.75 -21.16
CA ARG A 177 0.38 15.60 -21.45
C ARG A 177 0.02 16.96 -22.02
N GLU A 178 -1.01 17.05 -22.85
CA GLU A 178 -1.48 18.29 -23.48
C GLU A 178 -2.26 19.19 -22.52
N GLY A 179 -2.36 18.81 -21.24
CA GLY A 179 -2.87 19.72 -20.22
C GLY A 179 -4.39 19.84 -20.26
N ARG A 180 -5.08 18.69 -20.19
CA ARG A 180 -6.30 18.61 -19.38
C ARG A 180 -6.00 18.70 -17.87
N ALA A 181 -4.98 19.49 -17.50
CA ALA A 181 -4.59 19.81 -16.13
C ALA A 181 -5.72 20.54 -15.36
N ASP A 182 -6.77 21.01 -16.03
CA ASP A 182 -7.88 21.72 -15.40
C ASP A 182 -9.16 20.91 -15.17
N LEU A 183 -9.36 19.72 -15.74
CA LEU A 183 -10.63 19.00 -15.56
C LEU A 183 -10.44 17.48 -15.60
N GLN A 184 -10.57 16.87 -14.41
CA GLN A 184 -10.69 15.43 -14.13
C GLN A 184 -9.43 14.69 -13.67
N VAL A 185 -8.56 15.33 -12.90
CA VAL A 185 -7.93 14.60 -11.78
C VAL A 185 -9.03 14.32 -10.76
N LYS A 186 -9.38 13.06 -10.55
CA LYS A 186 -10.28 12.60 -9.48
C LYS A 186 -9.81 13.21 -8.15
N GLY A 187 -10.48 14.27 -7.67
CA GLY A 187 -10.21 14.87 -6.36
C GLY A 187 -10.56 16.37 -6.20
N ALA A 188 -10.55 17.16 -7.28
CA ALA A 188 -10.89 18.58 -7.20
C ALA A 188 -12.07 18.93 -8.11
N VAL A 189 -13.28 18.55 -7.67
CA VAL A 189 -14.47 19.31 -8.07
C VAL A 189 -14.28 20.69 -7.45
N PRO A 190 -14.15 21.80 -8.21
CA PRO A 190 -14.19 23.12 -7.61
C PRO A 190 -15.49 23.20 -6.81
N PRO A 191 -15.48 23.64 -5.54
CA PRO A 191 -16.73 23.86 -4.84
C PRO A 191 -17.47 24.88 -5.68
N ALA A 192 -18.51 24.43 -6.37
CA ALA A 192 -19.53 25.32 -6.84
C ALA A 192 -19.85 26.19 -5.62
N GLU A 193 -19.83 27.50 -5.82
CA GLU A 193 -20.42 28.45 -4.90
C GLU A 193 -21.92 28.11 -4.81
N TYR A 194 -22.23 27.02 -4.12
CA TYR A 194 -23.48 26.86 -3.42
C TYR A 194 -23.40 27.94 -2.35
N GLY A 195 -23.99 29.09 -2.66
CA GLY A 195 -24.55 29.92 -1.63
C GLY A 195 -25.22 29.00 -0.62
N ARG A 196 -24.99 29.27 0.67
CA ARG A 196 -25.75 28.67 1.75
C ARG A 196 -27.24 28.90 1.47
N VAL A 197 -27.83 28.00 0.72
CA VAL A 197 -29.22 27.67 0.83
C VAL A 197 -29.26 26.93 2.15
N ASP A 198 -29.96 27.50 3.12
CA ASP A 198 -30.24 26.83 4.38
C ASP A 198 -30.74 25.41 4.05
N TYR A 199 -29.88 24.42 4.31
CA TYR A 199 -30.10 23.02 3.98
C TYR A 199 -31.16 22.49 4.94
N ASP A 200 -32.41 22.76 4.61
CA ASP A 200 -33.57 22.25 5.30
C ASP A 200 -33.69 20.75 4.98
N GLU A 201 -33.44 19.91 5.98
CA GLU A 201 -33.46 18.45 5.92
C GLU A 201 -34.83 17.92 5.41
N ALA A 202 -35.88 18.75 5.50
CA ALA A 202 -37.19 18.51 4.92
C ALA A 202 -37.23 18.40 3.38
N THR A 203 -36.25 18.95 2.65
CA THR A 203 -36.23 18.89 1.17
C THR A 203 -35.46 17.70 0.58
N ARG A 204 -34.83 16.87 1.42
CA ARG A 204 -34.07 15.68 0.96
C ARG A 204 -34.96 14.45 0.74
N ALA A 205 -36.09 14.35 1.44
CA ALA A 205 -36.99 13.20 1.34
C ALA A 205 -37.61 13.00 -0.06
N ASP A 206 -37.59 14.03 -0.90
CA ASP A 206 -38.29 14.04 -2.20
C ASP A 206 -37.37 13.82 -3.42
N LYS A 207 -36.07 13.59 -3.21
CA LYS A 207 -35.09 13.44 -4.31
C LYS A 207 -34.53 12.05 -4.51
N ASP A 208 -34.92 11.06 -3.71
CA ASP A 208 -34.51 9.69 -3.98
C ASP A 208 -35.27 9.16 -5.22
N PRO A 209 -34.57 8.81 -6.31
CA PRO A 209 -35.23 8.33 -7.52
C PRO A 209 -35.99 7.04 -7.18
N ARG A 210 -37.31 7.08 -7.35
CA ARG A 210 -38.15 5.89 -7.16
C ARG A 210 -38.08 5.01 -8.41
N VAL A 211 -37.77 3.75 -8.21
CA VAL A 211 -37.73 2.74 -9.28
C VAL A 211 -39.00 1.88 -9.18
N SER A 212 -39.55 1.49 -10.33
CA SER A 212 -40.75 0.63 -10.38
C SER A 212 -40.35 -0.85 -10.26
N TYR A 213 -40.95 -1.53 -9.30
CA TYR A 213 -40.77 -2.95 -9.03
C TYR A 213 -42.11 -3.68 -9.10
N GLU A 214 -42.09 -4.93 -9.57
CA GLU A 214 -43.20 -5.86 -9.45
C GLU A 214 -43.05 -6.67 -8.15
N LEU A 215 -44.09 -6.68 -7.31
CA LEU A 215 -44.10 -7.50 -6.08
C LEU A 215 -44.27 -8.98 -6.42
N LEU A 216 -43.37 -9.84 -5.95
CA LEU A 216 -43.47 -11.29 -6.13
C LEU A 216 -44.35 -11.98 -5.07
N ARG A 217 -44.60 -11.31 -3.94
CA ARG A 217 -45.37 -11.80 -2.80
C ARG A 217 -46.19 -10.66 -2.18
N ASP A 218 -47.19 -11.02 -1.39
CA ASP A 218 -47.95 -10.05 -0.62
C ASP A 218 -47.04 -9.33 0.39
N TYR A 219 -47.20 -8.01 0.48
CA TYR A 219 -46.44 -7.15 1.37
C TYR A 219 -47.39 -6.28 2.21
N TRP A 220 -47.01 -5.97 3.44
CA TRP A 220 -47.75 -5.03 4.30
C TRP A 220 -46.99 -3.72 4.37
N ASN A 221 -47.61 -2.64 3.87
CA ASN A 221 -47.01 -1.31 3.90
C ASN A 221 -46.94 -0.75 5.33
N GLU A 222 -46.31 0.43 5.49
CA GLU A 222 -46.17 1.06 6.82
C GLU A 222 -47.53 1.47 7.44
N ALA A 223 -48.57 1.62 6.62
CA ALA A 223 -49.94 1.84 7.08
C ALA A 223 -50.66 0.56 7.53
N GLY A 224 -50.00 -0.61 7.43
CA GLY A 224 -50.57 -1.91 7.78
C GLY A 224 -51.52 -2.48 6.74
N GLU A 225 -51.56 -1.92 5.53
CA GLU A 225 -52.39 -2.37 4.43
C GLU A 225 -51.66 -3.43 3.61
N ARG A 226 -52.38 -4.50 3.24
CA ARG A 226 -51.85 -5.56 2.38
C ARG A 226 -51.86 -5.11 0.92
N VAL A 227 -50.68 -5.07 0.32
CA VAL A 227 -50.45 -4.91 -1.12
C VAL A 227 -50.27 -6.32 -1.73
N PRO A 228 -51.15 -6.76 -2.64
CA PRO A 228 -51.09 -8.11 -3.19
C PRO A 228 -49.89 -8.28 -4.14
N ALA A 229 -49.40 -9.52 -4.23
CA ALA A 229 -48.41 -9.91 -5.25
C ALA A 229 -48.89 -9.58 -6.67
N GLY A 230 -47.94 -9.23 -7.55
CA GLY A 230 -48.17 -8.79 -8.92
C GLY A 230 -48.47 -7.30 -9.08
N THR A 231 -48.53 -6.54 -7.97
CA THR A 231 -48.73 -5.08 -8.03
C THR A 231 -47.43 -4.36 -8.34
N ASP A 232 -47.46 -3.42 -9.29
CA ASP A 232 -46.35 -2.50 -9.54
C ASP A 232 -46.28 -1.44 -8.43
N VAL A 233 -45.13 -1.36 -7.74
CA VAL A 233 -44.87 -0.39 -6.67
C VAL A 233 -43.68 0.49 -7.02
N SER A 234 -43.74 1.77 -6.63
CA SER A 234 -42.66 2.74 -6.85
C SER A 234 -41.92 2.97 -5.53
N LEU A 235 -40.76 2.34 -5.41
CA LEU A 235 -39.97 2.30 -4.17
C LEU A 235 -38.65 3.03 -4.35
N THR A 236 -38.17 3.63 -3.26
CA THR A 236 -36.79 4.13 -3.16
C THR A 236 -35.79 2.96 -3.07
N ASP A 237 -34.51 3.19 -3.36
CA ASP A 237 -33.47 2.15 -3.23
C ASP A 237 -33.39 1.59 -1.80
N SER A 238 -33.56 2.45 -0.80
CA SER A 238 -33.60 2.07 0.62
C SER A 238 -34.76 1.12 0.95
N GLU A 239 -35.97 1.42 0.46
CA GLU A 239 -37.14 0.55 0.62
C GLU A 239 -36.96 -0.78 -0.12
N ALA A 240 -36.42 -0.74 -1.34
CA ALA A 240 -36.19 -1.93 -2.15
C ALA A 240 -35.18 -2.89 -1.46
N ARG A 241 -34.11 -2.35 -0.89
CA ARG A 241 -33.13 -3.15 -0.12
C ARG A 241 -33.74 -3.78 1.13
N ARG A 242 -34.68 -3.08 1.80
CA ARG A 242 -35.37 -3.61 2.99
C ARG A 242 -36.28 -4.80 2.65
N LEU A 243 -36.94 -4.77 1.50
CA LEU A 243 -37.81 -5.88 1.04
C LEU A 243 -37.00 -7.05 0.48
N GLY A 244 -35.84 -6.78 -0.10
CA GLY A 244 -34.94 -7.79 -0.62
C GLY A 244 -35.39 -8.38 -1.98
N PRO A 245 -34.48 -9.11 -2.64
CA PRO A 245 -34.71 -9.63 -4.00
C PRO A 245 -35.76 -10.75 -4.06
N ASP A 246 -36.06 -11.42 -2.94
CA ASP A 246 -37.05 -12.50 -2.89
C ASP A 246 -38.51 -11.98 -2.96
N VAL A 247 -38.69 -10.68 -2.76
CA VAL A 247 -40.00 -10.01 -2.73
C VAL A 247 -40.19 -9.09 -3.94
N LEU A 248 -39.11 -8.63 -4.57
CA LEU A 248 -39.15 -7.64 -5.65
C LEU A 248 -38.51 -8.14 -6.94
N LYS A 249 -39.14 -7.82 -8.07
CA LYS A 249 -38.55 -7.98 -9.40
C LYS A 249 -38.46 -6.62 -10.08
N VAL A 250 -37.24 -6.20 -10.47
CA VAL A 250 -37.04 -4.96 -11.22
C VAL A 250 -37.74 -5.08 -12.56
N LYS A 251 -38.66 -4.15 -12.85
CA LYS A 251 -39.23 -4.01 -14.18
C LYS A 251 -38.20 -3.28 -15.02
N SER A 252 -37.49 -4.01 -15.88
CA SER A 252 -36.45 -3.42 -16.75
C SER A 252 -37.02 -2.19 -17.46
N VAL A 253 -36.44 -1.02 -17.19
CA VAL A 253 -36.90 0.28 -17.72
C VAL A 253 -36.37 0.53 -19.14
N PHE A 254 -35.78 -0.48 -19.79
CA PHE A 254 -35.35 -0.38 -21.18
C PHE A 254 -36.53 -0.69 -22.12
N GLY A 255 -37.32 0.34 -22.40
CA GLY A 255 -38.25 0.44 -23.52
C GLY A 255 -37.85 1.58 -24.44
#